data_AF-A0AAA9ZPW7-F1
#
_entry.id   AF-A0AAA9ZPW7-F1
#
_cell.length_a   1.000
_cell.length_b   1.000
_cell.length_c   1.000
_cell.angle_alpha   90.00
_cell.angle_beta   90.00
_cell.angle_gamma   90.00
#
_symmetry.space_group_name_H-M   'P 1'
#
loop_
_entity.id
_entity.type
_entity.pdbx_description
1 polymer ?
#
loop_
_entity_poly.entity_id
_entity_poly.type
_entity_poly.pdbx_seq_one_letter_code
_entity_poly.pdbx_strand_id
1 'polypeptide(L)'
;MYLLRTIGVCVVLLSSVFRASRGSPSQEFVQYLTTTPSDHVHPPPDRDDGNQNRKKRLISAPDYEETAQFWNIGAQLKLKEQLLKRKNYNKAKNVIFFLGDGMSIPTLAASRMYLGQKQGHSGEETQLSFEEFPDVGLVKTYCVDKQVADSACSATAYLCGVKANYATIGVTAAVKYSNCATGNDPKNQVDSIMSWAQAAGKATGIVTTTRVTHASPAANYAHVSNREYECDADVLAQKADPNVCQDIAAQLVRNSPGKNLKVILGGGRRKFTPNTEKDPSGKLGQRMDGVNLISEWYYSKPLGSARYVTNKEGLNGVNFNETEYLMGLFNYDHMKYHMDSNPQEDPTLSDLTYAAIKTLEKNPAGYVLFVESGKIDLAHHETKARKSLDETVQLSEAVQLATQYTSSDDTLILVTADHAHTMSMAGYSKRGHDILGVSGSSHDKGNDSVVREWPWRSSLFGGSATEHHRRNADQQRLPVSETSSFEVRDTWGR
;
A
#
# COMPACT_ATOMS: atom_id res chain seq x y z
N MET A 1 -37.37 -43.06 -34.86
CA MET A 1 -38.33 -42.42 -33.94
C MET A 1 -37.91 -42.46 -32.46
N TYR A 2 -36.60 -42.40 -32.17
CA TYR A 2 -36.04 -42.16 -30.82
C TYR A 2 -34.67 -41.50 -31.00
N LEU A 3 -34.62 -40.24 -31.49
CA LEU A 3 -33.38 -39.42 -31.47
C LEU A 3 -33.59 -37.92 -31.80
N LEU A 4 -34.81 -37.37 -31.71
CA LEU A 4 -35.10 -36.00 -32.20
C LEU A 4 -35.91 -35.13 -31.24
N ARG A 5 -35.86 -35.38 -29.92
CA ARG A 5 -36.55 -34.54 -28.91
C ARG A 5 -35.66 -33.86 -27.86
N THR A 6 -34.33 -33.95 -27.98
CA THR A 6 -33.41 -33.43 -26.95
C THR A 6 -32.58 -32.21 -27.36
N ILE A 7 -32.82 -31.62 -28.55
CA ILE A 7 -32.01 -30.49 -29.07
C ILE A 7 -32.77 -29.13 -29.02
N GLY A 8 -34.06 -29.13 -28.66
CA GLY A 8 -34.91 -27.94 -28.77
C GLY A 8 -34.89 -26.91 -27.62
N VAL A 9 -34.20 -27.15 -26.51
CA VAL A 9 -34.29 -26.28 -25.31
C VAL A 9 -32.99 -25.56 -24.95
N CYS A 10 -31.86 -25.89 -25.59
CA CYS A 10 -30.58 -25.22 -25.30
C CYS A 10 -30.26 -23.99 -26.18
N VAL A 11 -31.09 -23.63 -27.17
CA VAL A 11 -30.72 -22.57 -28.14
C VAL A 11 -31.35 -21.21 -27.83
N VAL A 12 -32.28 -21.10 -26.89
CA VAL A 12 -32.98 -19.82 -26.61
C VAL A 12 -32.37 -19.03 -25.43
N LEU A 13 -31.51 -19.62 -24.61
CA LEU A 13 -30.82 -18.92 -23.51
C LEU A 13 -29.40 -18.42 -23.86
N LEU A 14 -28.85 -18.83 -25.00
CA LEU A 14 -27.46 -18.50 -25.39
C LEU A 14 -27.35 -17.26 -26.31
N SER A 15 -28.46 -16.79 -26.88
CA SER A 15 -28.46 -15.66 -27.82
C SER A 15 -28.74 -14.30 -27.17
N SER A 16 -29.24 -14.26 -25.93
CA SER A 16 -29.50 -13.02 -25.18
C SER A 16 -28.34 -12.56 -24.29
N VAL A 17 -27.34 -13.42 -24.03
CA VAL A 17 -26.18 -13.08 -23.18
C VAL A 17 -25.00 -12.53 -24.00
N PHE A 18 -24.94 -12.77 -25.31
CA PHE A 18 -23.79 -12.37 -26.15
C PHE A 18 -23.90 -10.97 -26.78
N ARG A 19 -24.85 -10.13 -26.34
CA ARG A 19 -25.05 -8.81 -26.93
C ARG A 19 -25.16 -7.67 -25.91
N ALA A 20 -24.32 -7.71 -24.88
CA ALA A 20 -23.94 -6.52 -24.11
C ALA A 20 -22.62 -6.79 -23.36
N SER A 21 -21.76 -5.76 -23.27
CA SER A 21 -20.62 -5.65 -22.33
C SER A 21 -19.33 -6.43 -22.63
N ARG A 22 -18.24 -5.68 -22.88
CA ARG A 22 -16.83 -6.13 -22.89
C ARG A 22 -16.28 -6.08 -21.45
N GLY A 23 -16.84 -6.90 -20.56
CA GLY A 23 -16.42 -7.02 -19.15
C GLY A 23 -15.98 -8.44 -18.80
N SER A 24 -15.14 -8.57 -17.77
CA SER A 24 -14.74 -9.86 -17.20
C SER A 24 -15.95 -10.61 -16.64
N PRO A 25 -16.15 -11.91 -16.94
CA PRO A 25 -17.22 -12.72 -16.34
C PRO A 25 -17.15 -12.84 -14.81
N SER A 26 -15.99 -12.55 -14.20
CA SER A 26 -15.82 -12.60 -12.74
C SER A 26 -16.54 -11.46 -12.02
N GLN A 27 -16.59 -10.26 -12.60
CA GLN A 27 -17.22 -9.10 -11.97
C GLN A 27 -18.75 -9.20 -12.01
N GLU A 28 -19.33 -9.67 -13.11
CA GLU A 28 -20.79 -9.80 -13.23
C GLU A 28 -21.37 -10.86 -12.27
N PHE A 29 -20.62 -11.91 -11.92
CA PHE A 29 -21.10 -12.94 -10.98
C PHE A 29 -20.82 -12.61 -9.51
N VAL A 30 -19.73 -11.90 -9.21
CA VAL A 30 -19.53 -11.32 -7.86
C VAL A 30 -20.61 -10.29 -7.60
N GLN A 31 -20.99 -9.48 -8.59
CA GLN A 31 -22.13 -8.57 -8.49
C GLN A 31 -23.45 -9.35 -8.27
N TYR A 32 -23.64 -10.49 -8.92
CA TYR A 32 -24.81 -11.38 -8.71
C TYR A 32 -24.90 -11.98 -7.29
N LEU A 33 -23.79 -12.06 -6.56
CA LEU A 33 -23.74 -12.52 -5.17
C LEU A 33 -23.68 -11.39 -4.13
N THR A 34 -23.45 -10.14 -4.58
CA THR A 34 -23.27 -8.95 -3.72
C THR A 34 -24.35 -7.88 -3.90
N THR A 35 -25.32 -8.08 -4.80
CA THR A 35 -26.49 -7.21 -4.89
C THR A 35 -27.53 -7.52 -3.82
N THR A 36 -28.25 -6.47 -3.42
CA THR A 36 -29.31 -6.35 -2.41
C THR A 36 -30.24 -7.57 -2.20
N PRO A 37 -30.94 -7.67 -1.05
CA PRO A 37 -31.61 -8.89 -0.55
C PRO A 37 -32.71 -9.56 -1.41
N SER A 38 -32.94 -9.15 -2.66
CA SER A 38 -34.07 -9.62 -3.47
C SER A 38 -33.76 -10.72 -4.49
N ASP A 39 -32.50 -11.01 -4.80
CA ASP A 39 -32.23 -11.81 -6.00
C ASP A 39 -32.02 -13.29 -5.69
N HIS A 40 -33.07 -14.03 -6.02
CA HIS A 40 -33.31 -15.43 -5.73
C HIS A 40 -32.56 -16.36 -6.70
N VAL A 41 -31.56 -17.12 -6.21
CA VAL A 41 -30.83 -18.11 -7.01
C VAL A 41 -31.46 -19.50 -6.89
N HIS A 42 -31.70 -20.17 -8.03
CA HIS A 42 -32.27 -21.52 -8.09
C HIS A 42 -31.19 -22.62 -8.05
N PRO A 43 -31.28 -23.62 -7.16
CA PRO A 43 -30.42 -24.81 -7.23
C PRO A 43 -30.88 -25.77 -8.34
N PRO A 44 -29.95 -26.56 -8.94
CA PRO A 44 -30.29 -27.56 -9.95
C PRO A 44 -31.13 -28.71 -9.36
N PRO A 45 -31.94 -29.40 -10.17
CA PRO A 45 -32.87 -30.41 -9.67
C PRO A 45 -32.14 -31.72 -9.35
N ASP A 46 -32.07 -32.07 -8.07
CA ASP A 46 -31.77 -33.44 -7.65
C ASP A 46 -33.01 -34.33 -7.74
N ARG A 47 -32.73 -35.61 -7.99
CA ARG A 47 -33.62 -36.69 -8.42
C ARG A 47 -34.94 -36.76 -7.66
N ASP A 48 -35.97 -37.04 -8.44
CA ASP A 48 -37.40 -37.05 -8.13
C ASP A 48 -37.75 -38.01 -6.98
N ASP A 49 -37.86 -37.47 -5.77
CA ASP A 49 -38.49 -38.12 -4.62
C ASP A 49 -39.91 -37.59 -4.45
N GLY A 50 -40.86 -38.37 -4.96
CA GLY A 50 -42.26 -38.01 -5.01
C GLY A 50 -42.84 -37.57 -3.65
N ASN A 51 -43.40 -36.36 -3.69
CA ASN A 51 -44.55 -35.87 -2.93
C ASN A 51 -44.30 -35.17 -1.57
N GLN A 52 -44.79 -33.93 -1.55
CA GLN A 52 -45.17 -33.04 -0.43
C GLN A 52 -44.10 -32.06 0.10
N ASN A 53 -44.42 -30.76 -0.03
CA ASN A 53 -43.80 -29.59 0.60
C ASN A 53 -42.49 -29.00 0.05
N ARG A 54 -42.27 -28.93 -1.27
CA ARG A 54 -41.29 -27.97 -1.83
C ARG A 54 -41.90 -26.58 -1.99
N LYS A 55 -42.15 -25.88 -0.87
CA LYS A 55 -41.78 -24.45 -0.84
C LYS A 55 -40.26 -24.48 -0.98
N LYS A 56 -39.72 -24.35 -2.20
CA LYS A 56 -38.29 -24.18 -2.42
C LYS A 56 -37.89 -22.95 -1.60
N ARG A 57 -37.41 -23.20 -0.38
CA ARG A 57 -37.01 -22.17 0.56
C ARG A 57 -35.77 -21.57 -0.07
N LEU A 58 -35.92 -20.38 -0.62
CA LEU A 58 -34.81 -19.59 -1.09
C LEU A 58 -33.90 -19.39 0.12
N ILE A 59 -32.73 -20.02 0.06
CA ILE A 59 -31.71 -19.95 1.10
C ILE A 59 -31.06 -18.58 0.91
N SER A 60 -30.94 -17.78 1.98
CA SER A 60 -30.25 -16.50 1.91
C SER A 60 -28.76 -16.72 1.64
N ALA A 61 -28.03 -15.75 1.08
CA ALA A 61 -26.59 -15.91 0.84
C ALA A 61 -25.81 -16.33 2.12
N PRO A 62 -26.09 -15.77 3.31
CA PRO A 62 -25.51 -16.26 4.57
C PRO A 62 -25.85 -17.72 4.89
N ASP A 63 -27.11 -18.12 4.74
CA ASP A 63 -27.53 -19.50 4.99
C ASP A 63 -26.94 -20.48 3.95
N TYR A 64 -26.56 -19.98 2.77
CA TYR A 64 -25.97 -20.80 1.72
C TYR A 64 -24.50 -21.12 2.03
N GLU A 65 -23.77 -20.20 2.67
CA GLU A 65 -22.40 -20.45 3.16
C GLU A 65 -22.32 -21.60 4.19
N GLU A 66 -23.42 -21.91 4.89
CA GLU A 66 -23.49 -23.07 5.81
C GLU A 66 -23.50 -24.41 5.06
N THR A 67 -23.71 -24.41 3.75
CA THR A 67 -23.79 -25.61 2.93
C THR A 67 -22.43 -25.98 2.32
N ALA A 68 -22.13 -27.29 2.23
CA ALA A 68 -20.94 -27.76 1.53
C ALA A 68 -20.96 -27.37 0.03
N GLN A 69 -22.15 -27.21 -0.56
CA GLN A 69 -22.34 -26.85 -1.95
C GLN A 69 -21.75 -25.47 -2.27
N PHE A 70 -21.96 -24.47 -1.41
CA PHE A 70 -21.38 -23.14 -1.60
C PHE A 70 -19.86 -23.20 -1.77
N TRP A 71 -19.18 -23.86 -0.83
CA TRP A 71 -17.72 -24.00 -0.85
C TRP A 71 -17.21 -24.84 -2.02
N ASN A 72 -17.88 -25.96 -2.31
CA ASN A 72 -17.49 -26.82 -3.43
C ASN A 72 -17.65 -26.12 -4.78
N ILE A 73 -18.73 -25.36 -4.99
CA ILE A 73 -18.94 -24.60 -6.23
C ILE A 73 -17.89 -23.50 -6.36
N GLY A 74 -17.65 -22.71 -5.32
CA GLY A 74 -16.62 -21.68 -5.32
C GLY A 74 -15.24 -22.24 -5.66
N ALA A 75 -14.87 -23.38 -5.06
CA ALA A 75 -13.61 -24.06 -5.34
C ALA A 75 -13.52 -24.56 -6.79
N GLN A 76 -14.58 -25.17 -7.33
CA GLN A 76 -14.60 -25.64 -8.72
C GLN A 76 -14.52 -24.48 -9.73
N LEU A 77 -15.17 -23.35 -9.43
CA LEU A 77 -15.08 -22.16 -10.25
C LEU A 77 -13.65 -21.59 -10.25
N LYS A 78 -13.03 -21.45 -9.08
CA LYS A 78 -11.64 -20.96 -9.00
C LYS A 78 -10.65 -21.90 -9.67
N LEU A 79 -10.83 -23.21 -9.51
CA LEU A 79 -10.02 -24.21 -10.23
C LEU A 79 -10.17 -24.06 -11.75
N LYS A 80 -11.40 -23.92 -12.25
CA LYS A 80 -11.66 -23.71 -13.68
C LYS A 80 -11.02 -22.42 -14.18
N GLU A 81 -11.11 -21.33 -13.43
CA GLU A 81 -10.44 -20.05 -13.74
C GLU A 81 -8.92 -20.25 -13.88
N GLN A 82 -8.28 -20.95 -12.93
CA GLN A 82 -6.85 -21.22 -12.96
C GLN A 82 -6.44 -22.13 -14.13
N LEU A 83 -7.23 -23.15 -14.46
CA LEU A 83 -6.97 -24.03 -15.60
C LEU A 83 -7.11 -23.31 -16.96
N LEU A 84 -7.94 -22.27 -17.02
CA LEU A 84 -8.15 -21.45 -18.22
C LEU A 84 -7.16 -20.28 -18.32
N LYS A 85 -6.41 -19.97 -17.25
CA LYS A 85 -5.44 -18.88 -17.23
C LYS A 85 -4.37 -19.10 -18.30
N ARG A 86 -4.21 -18.11 -19.19
CA ARG A 86 -3.13 -18.10 -20.17
C ARG A 86 -1.98 -17.26 -19.65
N LYS A 87 -0.76 -17.78 -19.76
CA LYS A 87 0.45 -17.00 -19.46
C LYS A 87 0.62 -15.92 -20.50
N ASN A 88 0.85 -14.69 -20.05
CA ASN A 88 1.27 -13.60 -20.92
C ASN A 88 2.79 -13.68 -21.10
N TYR A 89 3.25 -13.90 -22.34
CA TYR A 89 4.67 -13.92 -22.72
C TYR A 89 5.08 -12.65 -23.49
N ASN A 90 4.18 -11.67 -23.63
CA ASN A 90 4.47 -10.41 -24.29
C ASN A 90 5.51 -9.62 -23.49
N LYS A 91 6.25 -8.77 -24.19
CA LYS A 91 7.14 -7.81 -23.55
C LYS A 91 6.33 -6.66 -22.96
N ALA A 92 6.48 -6.39 -21.67
CA ALA A 92 5.85 -5.25 -21.04
C ALA A 92 6.33 -3.93 -21.67
N LYS A 93 5.39 -3.18 -22.25
CA LYS A 93 5.56 -1.79 -22.66
C LYS A 93 5.60 -0.88 -21.43
N ASN A 94 4.72 -1.13 -20.44
CA ASN A 94 4.63 -0.32 -19.24
C ASN A 94 4.89 -1.17 -17.98
N VAL A 95 5.45 -0.55 -16.94
CA VAL A 95 5.58 -1.14 -15.61
C VAL A 95 5.00 -0.17 -14.59
N ILE A 96 4.07 -0.63 -13.76
CA ILE A 96 3.56 0.13 -12.62
C ILE A 96 3.88 -0.66 -11.35
N PHE A 97 4.73 -0.07 -10.51
CA PHE A 97 5.17 -0.64 -9.25
C PHE A 97 4.42 0.06 -8.11
N PHE A 98 3.51 -0.65 -7.47
CA PHE A 98 2.81 -0.21 -6.27
C PHE A 98 3.50 -0.72 -5.01
N LEU A 99 3.71 0.19 -4.06
CA LEU A 99 4.36 -0.09 -2.78
C LEU A 99 3.44 0.35 -1.63
N GLY A 100 3.03 -0.61 -0.79
CA GLY A 100 2.45 -0.32 0.52
C GLY A 100 3.54 -0.36 1.58
N ASP A 101 4.02 0.82 2.02
CA ASP A 101 5.13 0.91 2.98
C ASP A 101 4.67 0.32 4.32
N GLY A 102 5.42 -0.65 4.85
CA GLY A 102 5.05 -1.34 6.08
C GLY A 102 3.79 -2.24 6.00
N MET A 103 3.27 -2.53 4.80
CA MET A 103 2.04 -3.31 4.60
C MET A 103 2.27 -4.82 4.83
N SER A 104 2.27 -5.22 6.11
CA SER A 104 2.43 -6.61 6.51
C SER A 104 1.27 -7.52 6.07
N ILE A 105 1.47 -8.84 6.09
CA ILE A 105 0.39 -9.81 5.82
C ILE A 105 -0.80 -9.63 6.80
N PRO A 106 -0.60 -9.41 8.12
CA PRO A 106 -1.67 -9.01 9.02
C PRO A 106 -2.36 -7.70 8.62
N THR A 107 -1.62 -6.69 8.15
CA THR A 107 -2.18 -5.42 7.66
C THR A 107 -3.09 -5.66 6.46
N LEU A 108 -2.68 -6.51 5.53
CA LEU A 108 -3.45 -6.88 4.35
C LEU A 108 -4.76 -7.60 4.74
N ALA A 109 -4.69 -8.61 5.61
CA ALA A 109 -5.86 -9.34 6.09
C ALA A 109 -6.86 -8.43 6.84
N ALA A 110 -6.37 -7.57 7.72
CA ALA A 110 -7.21 -6.61 8.44
C ALA A 110 -7.83 -5.55 7.50
N SER A 111 -7.07 -5.08 6.50
CA SER A 111 -7.55 -4.09 5.53
C SER A 111 -8.64 -4.64 4.64
N ARG A 112 -8.54 -5.91 4.25
CA ARG A 112 -9.61 -6.64 3.53
C ARG A 112 -10.91 -6.66 4.33
N MET A 113 -10.84 -7.04 5.61
CA MET A 113 -11.99 -7.05 6.51
C MET A 113 -12.57 -5.64 6.68
N TYR A 114 -11.71 -4.65 6.90
CA TYR A 114 -12.08 -3.25 7.01
C TYR A 114 -12.80 -2.73 5.77
N LEU A 115 -12.32 -3.09 4.57
CA LEU A 115 -12.95 -2.72 3.30
C LEU A 115 -14.35 -3.30 3.18
N GLY A 116 -14.50 -4.60 3.39
CA GLY A 116 -15.82 -5.23 3.25
C GLY A 116 -16.83 -4.71 4.28
N GLN A 117 -16.38 -4.45 5.50
CA GLN A 117 -17.21 -3.82 6.53
C GLN A 117 -17.65 -2.40 6.15
N LYS A 118 -16.78 -1.58 5.53
CA LYS A 118 -17.17 -0.28 4.95
C LYS A 118 -18.21 -0.41 3.83
N GLN A 119 -18.21 -1.53 3.11
CA GLN A 119 -19.16 -1.83 2.04
C GLN A 119 -20.45 -2.48 2.54
N GLY A 120 -20.58 -2.74 3.85
CA GLY A 120 -21.76 -3.37 4.44
C GLY A 120 -21.75 -4.91 4.39
N HIS A 121 -20.64 -5.51 3.99
CA HIS A 121 -20.42 -6.96 4.07
C HIS A 121 -19.79 -7.35 5.44
N SER A 122 -19.63 -8.65 5.70
CA SER A 122 -18.94 -9.13 6.90
C SER A 122 -17.44 -8.78 6.90
N GLY A 123 -16.80 -8.77 5.73
CA GLY A 123 -15.42 -8.33 5.55
C GLY A 123 -14.48 -9.45 5.15
N GLU A 124 -14.58 -10.63 5.77
CA GLU A 124 -13.61 -11.71 5.60
C GLU A 124 -13.56 -12.28 4.19
N GLU A 125 -14.70 -12.25 3.49
CA GLU A 125 -14.90 -12.69 2.10
C GLU A 125 -14.51 -11.64 1.05
N THR A 126 -14.36 -10.38 1.45
CA THR A 126 -14.00 -9.30 0.54
C THR A 126 -12.58 -9.52 0.03
N GLN A 127 -12.20 -8.89 -1.08
CA GLN A 127 -10.83 -8.91 -1.59
C GLN A 127 -10.36 -7.49 -1.88
N LEU A 128 -9.10 -7.19 -1.57
CA LEU A 128 -8.43 -5.99 -2.10
C LEU A 128 -8.17 -6.24 -3.60
N SER A 129 -8.13 -5.18 -4.41
CA SER A 129 -8.08 -5.29 -5.88
C SER A 129 -6.88 -6.10 -6.38
N PHE A 130 -5.75 -6.02 -5.68
CA PHE A 130 -4.53 -6.76 -6.01
C PHE A 130 -4.49 -8.20 -5.49
N GLU A 131 -5.48 -8.64 -4.72
CA GLU A 131 -5.62 -10.06 -4.34
C GLU A 131 -6.20 -10.90 -5.47
N GLU A 132 -6.81 -10.25 -6.46
CA GLU A 132 -7.22 -10.88 -7.71
C GLU A 132 -6.04 -11.13 -8.65
N PHE A 133 -4.85 -10.57 -8.35
CA PHE A 133 -3.68 -10.73 -9.19
C PHE A 133 -3.24 -12.19 -9.20
N PRO A 134 -2.84 -12.70 -10.36
CA PRO A 134 -2.89 -14.14 -10.52
C PRO A 134 -1.54 -14.81 -10.20
N ASP A 135 -0.54 -14.04 -9.76
CA ASP A 135 0.80 -14.51 -9.41
C ASP A 135 1.22 -13.86 -8.07
N VAL A 136 1.57 -14.69 -7.09
CA VAL A 136 1.89 -14.28 -5.71
C VAL A 136 3.21 -14.93 -5.28
N GLY A 137 4.03 -14.18 -4.56
CA GLY A 137 5.29 -14.66 -3.99
C GLY A 137 5.61 -13.98 -2.66
N LEU A 138 6.48 -14.61 -1.87
CA LEU A 138 6.99 -14.05 -0.62
C LEU A 138 8.37 -13.43 -0.83
N VAL A 139 8.61 -12.28 -0.20
CA VAL A 139 9.86 -11.52 -0.31
C VAL A 139 10.61 -11.53 1.02
N LYS A 140 11.93 -11.77 0.98
CA LYS A 140 12.82 -11.72 2.15
C LYS A 140 13.43 -10.32 2.29
N THR A 141 13.03 -9.56 3.30
CA THR A 141 13.25 -8.11 3.35
C THR A 141 14.54 -7.64 4.03
N TYR A 142 15.26 -8.50 4.79
CA TYR A 142 16.47 -8.11 5.55
C TYR A 142 17.45 -7.19 4.79
N CYS A 143 17.97 -6.14 5.44
CA CYS A 143 19.12 -5.37 4.92
C CYS A 143 20.38 -6.23 5.01
N VAL A 144 21.48 -5.83 4.36
CA VAL A 144 22.76 -6.54 4.50
C VAL A 144 23.24 -6.55 5.95
N ASP A 145 22.99 -5.50 6.72
CA ASP A 145 23.46 -5.30 8.10
C ASP A 145 22.36 -5.34 9.17
N LYS A 146 21.09 -5.56 8.79
CA LYS A 146 19.94 -5.63 9.71
C LYS A 146 18.94 -6.71 9.32
N GLN A 147 18.44 -7.45 10.31
CA GLN A 147 17.41 -8.47 10.11
C GLN A 147 16.05 -7.85 9.78
N VAL A 148 15.69 -6.77 10.49
CA VAL A 148 14.51 -5.95 10.22
C VAL A 148 14.96 -4.77 9.38
N ALA A 149 14.44 -4.68 8.16
CA ALA A 149 14.78 -3.61 7.24
C ALA A 149 14.10 -2.29 7.60
N ASP A 150 14.72 -1.19 7.18
CA ASP A 150 14.01 0.09 7.01
C ASP A 150 13.68 0.33 5.53
N SER A 151 12.83 1.33 5.27
CA SER A 151 12.41 1.69 3.92
C SER A 151 13.55 2.06 2.97
N ALA A 152 14.71 2.55 3.46
CA ALA A 152 15.81 2.95 2.58
C ALA A 152 16.55 1.75 1.98
N CYS A 153 16.97 0.80 2.83
CA CYS A 153 17.72 -0.35 2.36
C CYS A 153 16.84 -1.27 1.48
N SER A 154 15.56 -1.39 1.82
CA SER A 154 14.58 -2.18 1.09
C SER A 154 14.28 -1.55 -0.26
N ALA A 155 14.12 -0.22 -0.33
CA ALA A 155 13.91 0.51 -1.58
C ALA A 155 15.07 0.36 -2.56
N THR A 156 16.31 0.39 -2.05
CA THR A 156 17.47 0.06 -2.89
C THR A 156 17.38 -1.37 -3.45
N ALA A 157 16.88 -2.32 -2.67
CA ALA A 157 16.72 -3.69 -3.13
C ALA A 157 15.64 -3.84 -4.21
N TYR A 158 14.42 -3.32 -3.99
CA TYR A 158 13.32 -3.54 -4.93
C TYR A 158 13.31 -2.59 -6.14
N LEU A 159 14.01 -1.45 -6.08
CA LEU A 159 14.13 -0.51 -7.22
C LEU A 159 15.45 -0.62 -7.96
N CYS A 160 16.57 -0.96 -7.30
CA CYS A 160 17.89 -1.06 -7.93
C CYS A 160 18.38 -2.51 -8.09
N GLY A 161 17.69 -3.50 -7.49
CA GLY A 161 18.06 -4.92 -7.57
C GLY A 161 19.24 -5.31 -6.70
N VAL A 162 19.67 -4.45 -5.77
CA VAL A 162 20.83 -4.67 -4.89
C VAL A 162 20.45 -4.42 -3.43
N LYS A 163 20.70 -5.39 -2.54
CA LYS A 163 20.52 -5.17 -1.10
C LYS A 163 21.59 -4.21 -0.57
N ALA A 164 21.17 -3.28 0.27
CA ALA A 164 22.01 -2.24 0.86
C ALA A 164 22.04 -2.33 2.40
N ASN A 165 22.79 -1.40 3.02
CA ASN A 165 22.78 -1.24 4.46
C ASN A 165 21.59 -0.37 4.90
N TYR A 166 21.18 -0.55 6.15
CA TYR A 166 20.16 0.25 6.82
C TYR A 166 20.38 1.76 6.62
N ALA A 167 19.29 2.48 6.35
CA ALA A 167 19.25 3.93 6.16
C ALA A 167 20.11 4.48 5.01
N THR A 168 20.58 3.63 4.09
CA THR A 168 21.27 4.05 2.85
C THR A 168 20.38 3.86 1.63
N ILE A 169 20.48 4.76 0.64
CA ILE A 169 19.60 4.81 -0.53
C ILE A 169 20.45 4.79 -1.80
N GLY A 170 20.13 3.89 -2.73
CA GLY A 170 20.74 3.87 -4.07
C GLY A 170 22.23 3.56 -4.05
N VAL A 171 22.74 2.96 -2.99
CA VAL A 171 24.16 2.61 -2.83
C VAL A 171 24.35 1.18 -2.37
N THR A 172 25.51 0.60 -2.65
CA THR A 172 25.87 -0.75 -2.19
C THR A 172 26.13 -0.78 -0.69
N ALA A 173 26.13 -1.98 -0.11
CA ALA A 173 26.48 -2.20 1.30
C ALA A 173 27.97 -1.92 1.65
N ALA A 174 28.80 -1.51 0.69
CA ALA A 174 30.11 -0.94 0.98
C ALA A 174 30.01 0.44 1.64
N VAL A 175 28.91 1.18 1.40
CA VAL A 175 28.66 2.49 2.00
C VAL A 175 28.14 2.31 3.41
N LYS A 176 28.83 2.91 4.37
CA LYS A 176 28.37 2.96 5.76
C LYS A 176 27.43 4.15 5.97
N TYR A 177 26.51 3.99 6.92
CA TYR A 177 25.59 5.04 7.30
C TYR A 177 26.33 6.36 7.57
N SER A 178 25.85 7.44 6.96
CA SER A 178 26.39 8.80 7.05
C SER A 178 27.85 8.97 6.57
N ASN A 179 28.38 8.05 5.74
CA ASN A 179 29.68 8.22 5.09
C ASN A 179 29.54 8.69 3.63
N CYS A 180 29.42 10.00 3.44
CA CYS A 180 29.24 10.60 2.12
C CYS A 180 30.44 10.38 1.20
N ALA A 181 31.67 10.37 1.71
CA ALA A 181 32.85 10.13 0.89
C ALA A 181 32.74 8.77 0.16
N THR A 182 32.28 7.73 0.85
CA THR A 182 32.02 6.43 0.22
C THR A 182 30.75 6.40 -0.62
N GLY A 183 29.70 7.15 -0.24
CA GLY A 183 28.45 7.25 -0.99
C GLY A 183 28.56 8.00 -2.32
N ASN A 184 29.49 8.96 -2.39
CA ASN A 184 29.78 9.76 -3.59
C ASN A 184 30.68 9.03 -4.58
N ASP A 185 31.31 7.93 -4.18
CA ASP A 185 32.11 7.11 -5.09
C ASP A 185 31.17 6.39 -6.08
N PRO A 186 31.24 6.68 -7.39
CA PRO A 186 30.34 6.10 -8.38
C PRO A 186 30.34 4.57 -8.40
N LYS A 187 31.44 3.92 -7.98
CA LYS A 187 31.51 2.45 -7.91
C LYS A 187 30.54 1.85 -6.89
N ASN A 188 30.09 2.66 -5.93
CA ASN A 188 29.17 2.26 -4.89
C ASN A 188 27.73 2.69 -5.17
N GLN A 189 27.47 3.43 -6.25
CA GLN A 189 26.13 3.86 -6.64
C GLN A 189 25.48 2.79 -7.51
N VAL A 190 24.19 2.53 -7.32
CA VAL A 190 23.44 1.51 -8.06
C VAL A 190 22.26 2.13 -8.78
N ASP A 191 22.17 1.88 -10.08
CA ASP A 191 21.09 2.39 -10.93
C ASP A 191 19.74 1.78 -10.58
N SER A 192 18.73 2.65 -10.49
CA SER A 192 17.34 2.24 -10.28
C SER A 192 16.66 1.81 -11.59
N ILE A 193 15.51 1.18 -11.48
CA ILE A 193 14.62 0.88 -12.62
C ILE A 193 14.26 2.14 -13.42
N MET A 194 14.28 3.34 -12.81
CA MET A 194 14.06 4.59 -13.54
C MET A 194 15.25 4.92 -14.45
N SER A 195 16.49 4.74 -13.98
CA SER A 195 17.68 4.87 -14.83
C SER A 195 17.60 3.92 -16.03
N TRP A 196 17.30 2.64 -15.78
CA TRP A 196 17.16 1.63 -16.82
C TRP A 196 16.05 1.95 -17.82
N ALA A 197 14.91 2.44 -17.33
CA ALA A 197 13.77 2.83 -18.16
C ALA A 197 14.08 4.04 -19.05
N GLN A 198 14.71 5.07 -18.48
CA GLN A 198 15.13 6.26 -19.23
C GLN A 198 16.17 5.91 -20.29
N ALA A 199 17.15 5.05 -19.97
CA ALA A 199 18.12 4.54 -20.93
C ALA A 199 17.46 3.77 -22.09
N ALA A 200 16.32 3.13 -21.82
CA ALA A 200 15.48 2.46 -22.83
C ALA A 200 14.48 3.39 -23.54
N GLY A 201 14.54 4.71 -23.31
CA GLY A 201 13.67 5.72 -23.93
C GLY A 201 12.26 5.81 -23.34
N LYS A 202 11.98 5.10 -22.24
CA LYS A 202 10.67 5.13 -21.57
C LYS A 202 10.50 6.40 -20.74
N ALA A 203 9.25 6.84 -20.57
CA ALA A 203 8.92 7.87 -19.60
C ALA A 203 8.96 7.28 -18.18
N THR A 204 9.25 8.12 -17.19
CA THR A 204 9.37 7.69 -15.80
C THR A 204 8.67 8.66 -14.86
N GLY A 205 8.03 8.15 -13.82
CA GLY A 205 7.33 8.97 -12.84
C GLY A 205 7.26 8.34 -11.45
N ILE A 206 7.13 9.20 -10.45
CA ILE A 206 6.92 8.82 -9.05
C ILE A 206 5.65 9.47 -8.49
N VAL A 207 4.90 8.69 -7.71
CA VAL A 207 3.71 9.09 -6.98
C VAL A 207 3.83 8.56 -5.56
N THR A 208 3.56 9.39 -4.55
CA THR A 208 3.58 8.96 -3.15
C THR A 208 2.66 9.81 -2.27
N THR A 209 2.14 9.23 -1.19
CA THR A 209 1.51 9.99 -0.09
C THR A 209 2.51 10.57 0.91
N THR A 210 3.80 10.26 0.78
CA THR A 210 4.87 10.78 1.65
C THR A 210 5.49 12.05 1.05
N ARG A 211 6.64 12.48 1.58
CA ARG A 211 7.44 13.51 0.91
C ARG A 211 8.07 12.85 -0.31
N VAL A 212 8.14 13.52 -1.46
CA VAL A 212 8.81 12.94 -2.64
C VAL A 212 10.32 12.67 -2.43
N THR A 213 10.88 13.21 -1.35
CA THR A 213 12.24 13.02 -0.82
C THR A 213 12.36 11.93 0.24
N HIS A 214 11.26 11.29 0.64
CA HIS A 214 11.28 10.16 1.57
C HIS A 214 12.03 8.96 0.98
N ALA A 215 12.41 7.98 1.81
CA ALA A 215 13.31 6.91 1.40
C ALA A 215 12.82 6.08 0.19
N SER A 216 11.57 5.61 0.24
CA SER A 216 10.93 4.80 -0.81
C SER A 216 10.92 5.49 -2.18
N PRO A 217 10.42 6.73 -2.34
CA PRO A 217 10.49 7.44 -3.61
C PRO A 217 11.92 7.84 -3.97
N ALA A 218 12.77 8.20 -3.00
CA ALA A 218 14.14 8.64 -3.23
C ALA A 218 15.03 7.57 -3.89
N ALA A 219 14.86 6.28 -3.57
CA ALA A 219 15.61 5.20 -4.22
C ALA A 219 15.37 5.08 -5.73
N ASN A 220 14.32 5.72 -6.26
CA ASN A 220 14.14 5.83 -7.71
C ASN A 220 15.16 6.75 -8.38
N TYR A 221 15.83 7.65 -7.66
CA TYR A 221 16.66 8.69 -8.27
C TYR A 221 17.88 9.16 -7.48
N ALA A 222 17.97 8.88 -6.18
CA ALA A 222 19.01 9.42 -5.30
C ALA A 222 20.02 8.35 -4.89
N HIS A 223 21.24 8.81 -4.64
CA HIS A 223 22.32 8.04 -4.04
C HIS A 223 22.77 8.79 -2.78
N VAL A 224 22.43 8.28 -1.59
CA VAL A 224 22.81 8.91 -0.32
C VAL A 224 23.19 7.88 0.73
N SER A 225 24.19 8.22 1.55
CA SER A 225 24.62 7.42 2.70
C SER A 225 23.71 7.55 3.92
N ASN A 226 22.74 8.47 3.88
CA ASN A 226 21.80 8.69 4.96
C ASN A 226 20.46 9.18 4.39
N ARG A 227 19.39 8.43 4.62
CA ARG A 227 18.02 8.75 4.18
C ARG A 227 17.50 10.09 4.71
N GLU A 228 18.04 10.57 5.82
CA GLU A 228 17.61 11.83 6.43
C GLU A 228 18.09 13.07 5.65
N TYR A 229 19.00 12.94 4.67
CA TYR A 229 19.51 14.05 3.86
C TYR A 229 18.49 14.57 2.84
N GLU A 230 17.26 14.83 3.26
CA GLU A 230 16.18 15.24 2.36
C GLU A 230 16.39 16.65 1.77
N CYS A 231 16.88 17.59 2.58
CA CYS A 231 17.43 18.88 2.13
C CYS A 231 18.78 19.20 2.81
N ASP A 232 19.44 20.27 2.36
CA ASP A 232 20.72 20.77 2.88
C ASP A 232 20.68 21.07 4.39
N ALA A 233 19.54 21.55 4.90
CA ALA A 233 19.35 21.74 6.34
C ALA A 233 19.40 20.43 7.14
N ASP A 234 18.89 19.34 6.58
CA ASP A 234 18.94 18.03 7.24
C ASP A 234 20.35 17.46 7.22
N VAL A 235 21.09 17.66 6.12
CA VAL A 235 22.51 17.30 6.04
C VAL A 235 23.29 17.96 7.19
N LEU A 236 23.08 19.27 7.41
CA LEU A 236 23.66 19.99 8.54
C LEU A 236 23.20 19.44 9.89
N ALA A 237 21.89 19.18 10.06
CA ALA A 237 21.34 18.64 11.30
C ALA A 237 21.93 17.27 11.66
N GLN A 238 22.26 16.47 10.65
CA GLN A 238 22.92 15.18 10.77
C GLN A 238 24.46 15.29 10.83
N LYS A 239 25.00 16.50 11.03
CA LYS A 239 26.44 16.78 11.21
C LYS A 239 27.30 16.41 10.00
N ALA A 240 26.73 16.51 8.80
CA ALA A 240 27.44 16.35 7.55
C ALA A 240 27.56 17.70 6.81
N ASP A 241 28.48 17.79 5.85
CA ASP A 241 28.71 19.00 5.05
C ASP A 241 27.87 18.96 3.76
N PRO A 242 26.91 19.89 3.56
CA PRO A 242 26.11 19.97 2.32
C PRO A 242 26.93 20.19 1.05
N ASN A 243 28.16 20.69 1.15
CA ASN A 243 29.06 20.82 0.00
C ASN A 243 29.67 19.47 -0.41
N VAL A 244 29.66 18.49 0.48
CA VAL A 244 30.14 17.12 0.22
C VAL A 244 28.96 16.19 -0.01
N CYS A 245 27.90 16.30 0.79
CA CYS A 245 26.74 15.41 0.75
C CYS A 245 25.58 16.12 0.06
N GLN A 246 25.39 15.86 -1.23
CA GLN A 246 24.26 16.44 -1.97
C GLN A 246 22.93 15.87 -1.44
N ASP A 247 22.02 16.76 -1.06
CA ASP A 247 20.70 16.40 -0.53
C ASP A 247 19.76 15.79 -1.59
N ILE A 248 18.82 14.96 -1.14
CA ILE A 248 17.88 14.20 -1.98
C ILE A 248 17.03 15.15 -2.85
N ALA A 249 16.52 16.26 -2.31
CA ALA A 249 15.75 17.23 -3.09
C ALA A 249 16.58 17.81 -4.25
N ALA A 250 17.84 18.16 -4.00
CA ALA A 250 18.74 18.62 -5.05
C ALA A 250 19.04 17.52 -6.07
N GLN A 251 19.23 16.27 -5.65
CA GLN A 251 19.43 15.13 -6.57
C GLN A 251 18.20 14.91 -7.47
N LEU A 252 16.98 15.04 -6.93
CA LEU A 252 15.73 14.95 -7.71
C LEU A 252 15.68 15.98 -8.84
N VAL A 253 16.11 17.21 -8.59
CA VAL A 253 16.00 18.31 -9.56
C VAL A 253 17.19 18.37 -10.53
N ARG A 254 18.40 18.04 -10.06
CA ARG A 254 19.66 18.31 -10.78
C ARG A 254 20.31 17.07 -11.38
N ASN A 255 20.08 15.88 -10.84
CA ASN A 255 20.79 14.66 -11.22
C ASN A 255 19.91 13.74 -12.06
N SER A 256 20.53 12.87 -12.86
CA SER A 256 19.82 11.75 -13.49
C SER A 256 19.69 10.60 -12.49
N PRO A 257 18.57 9.85 -12.46
CA PRO A 257 17.39 9.96 -13.33
C PRO A 257 16.36 11.02 -12.90
N GLY A 258 16.50 11.63 -11.73
CA GLY A 258 15.54 12.56 -11.13
C GLY A 258 15.09 13.71 -12.04
N LYS A 259 16.05 14.45 -12.62
CA LYS A 259 15.80 15.63 -13.46
C LYS A 259 14.98 15.32 -14.72
N ASN A 260 14.98 14.05 -15.14
CA ASN A 260 14.31 13.55 -16.33
C ASN A 260 12.94 12.93 -16.04
N LEU A 261 12.56 12.78 -14.76
CA LEU A 261 11.21 12.32 -14.39
C LEU A 261 10.17 13.24 -15.01
N LYS A 262 9.18 12.63 -15.69
CA LYS A 262 8.05 13.32 -16.31
C LYS A 262 6.95 13.61 -15.28
N VAL A 263 6.88 12.83 -14.20
CA VAL A 263 5.88 12.98 -13.14
C VAL A 263 6.53 12.88 -11.77
N ILE A 264 6.27 13.85 -10.91
CA ILE A 264 6.69 13.89 -9.49
C ILE A 264 5.48 14.34 -8.67
N LEU A 265 4.77 13.42 -8.02
CA LEU A 265 3.55 13.72 -7.26
C LEU A 265 3.68 13.24 -5.81
N GLY A 266 3.42 14.12 -4.85
CA GLY A 266 3.36 13.78 -3.43
C GLY A 266 3.40 15.00 -2.51
N GLY A 267 3.95 14.86 -1.31
CA GLY A 267 4.19 15.96 -0.37
C GLY A 267 5.63 16.49 -0.40
N GLY A 268 5.96 17.33 0.58
CA GLY A 268 7.34 17.67 0.93
C GLY A 268 7.83 19.03 0.46
N ARG A 269 6.93 20.00 0.17
CA ARG A 269 7.32 21.34 -0.30
C ARG A 269 8.42 21.99 0.53
N ARG A 270 8.42 21.76 1.85
CA ARG A 270 9.41 22.33 2.78
C ARG A 270 10.86 22.00 2.41
N LYS A 271 11.12 20.88 1.75
CA LYS A 271 12.46 20.44 1.35
C LYS A 271 13.00 21.14 0.09
N PHE A 272 12.13 21.85 -0.63
CA PHE A 272 12.44 22.46 -1.92
C PHE A 272 12.51 23.98 -1.89
N THR A 273 11.93 24.64 -0.88
CA THR A 273 11.90 26.11 -0.78
C THR A 273 12.87 26.62 0.30
N PRO A 274 13.41 27.84 0.14
CA PRO A 274 14.31 28.43 1.12
C PRO A 274 13.57 28.84 2.38
N ASN A 275 14.31 28.90 3.49
CA ASN A 275 13.81 29.34 4.80
C ASN A 275 13.39 30.83 4.84
N THR A 276 13.52 31.55 3.74
CA THR A 276 13.04 32.93 3.54
C THR A 276 11.73 33.01 2.75
N GLU A 277 11.24 31.90 2.18
CA GLU A 277 10.05 31.85 1.34
C GLU A 277 8.96 31.02 2.00
N LYS A 278 7.72 31.54 2.02
CA LYS A 278 6.55 30.85 2.56
C LYS A 278 5.89 30.00 1.48
N ASP A 279 5.52 28.78 1.84
CA ASP A 279 4.67 27.93 1.02
C ASP A 279 3.19 28.41 1.04
N PRO A 280 2.29 27.83 0.22
CA PRO A 280 0.88 28.20 0.20
C PRO A 280 0.14 28.05 1.55
N SER A 281 0.66 27.26 2.49
CA SER A 281 0.14 27.15 3.86
C SER A 281 0.67 28.21 4.82
N GLY A 282 1.53 29.13 4.33
CA GLY A 282 2.12 30.22 5.09
C GLY A 282 3.37 29.84 5.89
N LYS A 283 3.90 28.61 5.74
CA LYS A 283 5.07 28.11 6.46
C LYS A 283 6.34 28.34 5.66
N LEU A 284 7.44 28.72 6.32
CA LEU A 284 8.74 28.89 5.67
C LEU A 284 9.31 27.55 5.20
N GLY A 285 10.03 27.56 4.08
CA GLY A 285 10.83 26.43 3.63
C GLY A 285 11.94 26.04 4.62
N GLN A 286 12.66 24.96 4.31
CA GLN A 286 13.76 24.49 5.15
C GLN A 286 15.13 24.73 4.53
N ARG A 287 15.23 25.01 3.23
CA ARG A 287 16.55 25.14 2.61
C ARG A 287 17.32 26.35 3.16
N MET A 288 18.59 26.14 3.47
CA MET A 288 19.51 27.15 4.03
C MET A 288 20.40 27.78 2.96
N ASP A 289 20.49 27.14 1.79
CA ASP A 289 21.26 27.60 0.62
C ASP A 289 20.59 28.74 -0.18
N GLY A 290 19.40 29.18 0.23
CA GLY A 290 18.66 30.26 -0.44
C GLY A 290 18.04 29.86 -1.78
N VAL A 291 18.05 28.58 -2.14
CA VAL A 291 17.56 28.09 -3.44
C VAL A 291 16.09 27.67 -3.36
N ASN A 292 15.31 28.03 -4.38
CA ASN A 292 14.00 27.46 -4.63
C ASN A 292 14.08 26.41 -5.75
N LEU A 293 14.15 25.15 -5.36
CA LEU A 293 14.29 24.01 -6.28
C LEU A 293 13.04 23.73 -7.11
N ILE A 294 11.85 24.20 -6.68
CA ILE A 294 10.61 24.09 -7.47
C ILE A 294 10.71 25.00 -8.69
N SER A 295 11.15 26.24 -8.45
CA SER A 295 11.39 27.21 -9.53
C SER A 295 12.51 26.73 -10.44
N GLU A 296 13.62 26.24 -9.89
CA GLU A 296 14.72 25.67 -10.67
C GLU A 296 14.25 24.50 -11.56
N TRP A 297 13.47 23.56 -11.01
CA TRP A 297 12.88 22.47 -11.78
C TRP A 297 11.99 23.01 -12.90
N TYR A 298 11.09 23.94 -12.60
CA TYR A 298 10.12 24.47 -13.57
C TYR A 298 10.81 25.15 -14.74
N TYR A 299 11.77 26.04 -14.47
CA TYR A 299 12.52 26.76 -15.50
C TYR A 299 13.57 25.90 -16.22
N SER A 300 13.93 24.73 -15.68
CA SER A 300 14.79 23.77 -16.39
C SER A 300 14.09 23.05 -17.55
N LYS A 301 12.75 23.12 -17.64
CA LYS A 301 11.97 22.38 -18.65
C LYS A 301 11.73 23.23 -19.90
N PRO A 302 11.50 22.60 -21.06
CA PRO A 302 11.11 23.31 -22.27
C PRO A 302 9.89 24.23 -22.03
N LEU A 303 9.92 25.43 -22.62
CA LEU A 303 8.88 26.43 -22.43
C LEU A 303 7.49 25.86 -22.75
N GLY A 304 6.54 26.04 -21.84
CA GLY A 304 5.16 25.57 -21.99
C GLY A 304 4.93 24.08 -21.66
N SER A 305 5.99 23.27 -21.52
CA SER A 305 5.87 21.82 -21.31
C SER A 305 5.65 21.39 -19.85
N ALA A 306 5.96 22.26 -18.88
CA ALA A 306 5.90 21.94 -17.46
C ALA A 306 4.69 22.56 -16.76
N ARG A 307 4.14 21.84 -15.76
CA ARG A 307 3.12 22.34 -14.83
C ARG A 307 3.53 22.00 -13.39
N TYR A 308 3.37 22.97 -12.51
CA TYR A 308 3.50 22.80 -11.06
C TYR A 308 2.14 23.04 -10.40
N VAL A 309 1.68 22.10 -9.57
CA VAL A 309 0.38 22.16 -8.89
C VAL A 309 0.52 21.84 -7.40
N THR A 310 -0.37 22.39 -6.57
CA THR A 310 -0.26 22.29 -5.10
C THR A 310 -1.52 21.81 -4.39
N ASN A 311 -2.62 21.59 -5.11
CA ASN A 311 -3.90 21.14 -4.57
C ASN A 311 -4.67 20.33 -5.64
N LYS A 312 -5.80 19.75 -5.23
CA LYS A 312 -6.64 18.93 -6.10
C LYS A 312 -7.26 19.71 -7.25
N GLU A 313 -7.69 20.95 -7.03
CA GLU A 313 -8.21 21.82 -8.10
C GLU A 313 -7.17 22.04 -9.20
N GLY A 314 -5.94 22.38 -8.83
CA GLY A 314 -4.83 22.55 -9.77
C GLY A 314 -4.50 21.26 -10.51
N LEU A 315 -4.54 20.11 -9.84
CA LEU A 315 -4.35 18.80 -10.47
C LEU A 315 -5.46 18.49 -11.50
N ASN A 316 -6.71 18.75 -11.15
CA ASN A 316 -7.87 18.55 -12.03
C ASN A 316 -7.84 19.50 -13.23
N GLY A 317 -7.23 20.68 -13.08
CA GLY A 317 -7.04 21.66 -14.15
C GLY A 317 -5.89 21.34 -15.12
N VAL A 318 -5.12 20.27 -14.90
CA VAL A 318 -4.00 19.91 -15.79
C VAL A 318 -4.51 19.46 -17.16
N ASN A 319 -4.10 20.16 -18.21
CA ASN A 319 -4.25 19.67 -19.58
C ASN A 319 -3.14 18.65 -19.88
N PHE A 320 -3.47 17.37 -19.81
CA PHE A 320 -2.51 16.28 -20.04
C PHE A 320 -1.97 16.22 -21.47
N ASN A 321 -2.67 16.77 -22.47
CA ASN A 321 -2.18 16.79 -23.85
C ASN A 321 -0.97 17.72 -24.02
N GLU A 322 -0.95 18.83 -23.29
CA GLU A 322 0.11 19.86 -23.36
C GLU A 322 1.21 19.68 -22.31
N THR A 323 0.92 18.97 -21.22
CA THR A 323 1.83 18.85 -20.07
C THR A 323 2.76 17.66 -20.25
N GLU A 324 4.05 17.88 -20.55
CA GLU A 324 5.05 16.80 -20.60
C GLU A 324 5.70 16.53 -19.24
N TYR A 325 5.81 17.55 -18.40
CA TYR A 325 6.41 17.48 -17.07
C TYR A 325 5.41 17.97 -16.03
N LEU A 326 5.05 17.10 -15.09
CA LEU A 326 4.12 17.42 -14.02
C LEU A 326 4.80 17.25 -12.66
N MET A 327 4.91 18.34 -11.91
CA MET A 327 5.27 18.31 -10.50
C MET A 327 4.06 18.73 -9.66
N GLY A 328 3.69 17.91 -8.70
CA GLY A 328 2.60 18.17 -7.77
C GLY A 328 3.06 17.96 -6.36
N LEU A 329 3.21 19.04 -5.59
CA LEU A 329 3.59 18.97 -4.18
C LEU A 329 2.42 19.48 -3.34
N PHE A 330 1.64 18.54 -2.79
CA PHE A 330 0.31 18.80 -2.23
C PHE A 330 0.31 19.14 -0.74
N ASN A 331 1.42 18.91 -0.04
CA ASN A 331 1.56 19.30 1.37
C ASN A 331 2.96 19.86 1.69
N TYR A 332 3.04 20.65 2.77
CA TYR A 332 4.28 21.18 3.31
C TYR A 332 5.24 20.04 3.70
N ASP A 333 4.68 19.01 4.34
CA ASP A 333 5.35 17.79 4.76
C ASP A 333 4.81 16.59 3.96
N HIS A 334 4.71 15.40 4.54
CA HIS A 334 3.89 14.31 4.01
C HIS A 334 2.46 14.78 3.69
N MET A 335 1.79 14.10 2.76
CA MET A 335 0.36 14.32 2.57
C MET A 335 -0.40 13.94 3.86
N LYS A 336 -1.59 14.50 4.02
CA LYS A 336 -2.48 14.11 5.13
C LYS A 336 -2.85 12.64 4.97
N TYR A 337 -3.14 11.97 6.09
CA TYR A 337 -3.87 10.71 6.00
C TYR A 337 -5.19 10.95 5.28
N HIS A 338 -5.63 10.00 4.45
CA HIS A 338 -6.86 10.08 3.69
C HIS A 338 -8.07 10.38 4.59
N MET A 339 -8.16 9.71 5.75
CA MET A 339 -9.18 9.98 6.77
C MET A 339 -9.20 11.42 7.32
N ASP A 340 -8.06 12.12 7.30
CA ASP A 340 -7.94 13.51 7.78
C ASP A 340 -7.94 14.52 6.62
N SER A 341 -8.03 14.05 5.38
CA SER A 341 -7.92 14.87 4.18
C SER A 341 -9.22 15.60 3.89
N ASN A 342 -9.13 16.76 3.24
CA ASN A 342 -10.29 17.45 2.68
C ASN A 342 -10.46 16.97 1.22
N PRO A 343 -11.52 16.22 0.88
CA PRO A 343 -11.67 15.62 -0.46
C PRO A 343 -11.73 16.63 -1.61
N GLN A 344 -11.97 17.91 -1.34
CA GLN A 344 -11.99 18.99 -2.33
C GLN A 344 -10.62 19.65 -2.54
N GLU A 345 -9.75 19.61 -1.54
CA GLU A 345 -8.45 20.30 -1.57
C GLU A 345 -7.28 19.33 -1.75
N ASP A 346 -7.37 18.15 -1.14
CA ASP A 346 -6.33 17.14 -1.08
C ASP A 346 -6.63 16.02 -2.09
N PRO A 347 -5.76 15.78 -3.09
CA PRO A 347 -5.93 14.66 -4.01
C PRO A 347 -5.69 13.31 -3.30
N THR A 348 -6.46 12.31 -3.69
CA THR A 348 -6.29 10.91 -3.26
C THR A 348 -5.13 10.25 -3.98
N LEU A 349 -4.65 9.10 -3.49
CA LEU A 349 -3.63 8.31 -4.21
C LEU A 349 -4.11 7.89 -5.61
N SER A 350 -5.42 7.63 -5.76
CA SER A 350 -6.07 7.35 -7.04
C SER A 350 -6.02 8.57 -7.99
N ASP A 351 -6.30 9.77 -7.49
CA ASP A 351 -6.21 11.02 -8.27
C ASP A 351 -4.78 11.23 -8.81
N LEU A 352 -3.78 11.01 -7.95
CA LEU A 352 -2.36 11.13 -8.33
C LEU A 352 -1.95 10.07 -9.35
N THR A 353 -2.38 8.83 -9.15
CA THR A 353 -2.09 7.70 -10.05
C THR A 353 -2.69 7.93 -11.43
N TYR A 354 -3.93 8.42 -11.50
CA TYR A 354 -4.58 8.78 -12.74
C TYR A 354 -3.79 9.86 -13.49
N ALA A 355 -3.46 10.97 -12.83
CA ALA A 355 -2.70 12.06 -13.44
C ALA A 355 -1.32 11.59 -13.94
N ALA A 356 -0.66 10.70 -13.19
CA ALA A 356 0.60 10.11 -13.58
C ALA A 356 0.48 9.27 -14.86
N ILE A 357 -0.49 8.34 -14.91
CA ILE A 357 -0.74 7.50 -16.10
C ILE A 357 -1.05 8.39 -17.30
N LYS A 358 -1.94 9.38 -17.17
CA LYS A 358 -2.29 10.30 -18.25
C LYS A 358 -1.12 11.12 -18.78
N THR A 359 -0.18 11.49 -17.92
CA THR A 359 1.02 12.20 -18.35
C THR A 359 2.01 11.28 -19.05
N LEU A 360 2.20 10.05 -18.53
CA LEU A 360 3.21 9.09 -19.00
C LEU A 360 2.79 8.29 -20.24
N GLU A 361 1.50 8.00 -20.41
CA GLU A 361 0.97 7.14 -21.49
C GLU A 361 1.24 7.70 -22.89
N LYS A 362 1.53 9.01 -22.98
CA LYS A 362 1.89 9.70 -24.21
C LYS A 362 3.21 9.23 -24.81
N ASN A 363 4.10 8.60 -24.04
CA ASN A 363 5.37 8.11 -24.57
C ASN A 363 5.15 6.79 -25.35
N PRO A 364 5.42 6.74 -26.66
CA PRO A 364 5.22 5.53 -27.47
C PRO A 364 6.13 4.36 -27.05
N ALA A 365 7.28 4.63 -26.42
CA ALA A 365 8.16 3.59 -25.87
C ALA A 365 7.62 2.96 -24.58
N GLY A 366 6.55 3.53 -24.01
CA GLY A 366 5.96 3.15 -22.72
C GLY A 366 6.60 3.86 -21.53
N TYR A 367 6.28 3.39 -20.33
CA TYR A 367 6.70 4.06 -19.10
C TYR A 367 6.96 3.11 -17.92
N VAL A 368 7.70 3.62 -16.94
CA VAL A 368 7.80 3.03 -15.59
C VAL A 368 7.25 4.03 -14.58
N LEU A 369 6.30 3.59 -13.77
CA LEU A 369 5.64 4.40 -12.75
C LEU A 369 5.80 3.72 -11.39
N PHE A 370 6.32 4.45 -10.42
CA PHE A 370 6.33 4.04 -9.01
C PHE A 370 5.19 4.75 -8.27
N VAL A 371 4.39 4.01 -7.52
CA VAL A 371 3.26 4.52 -6.73
C VAL A 371 3.35 3.98 -5.31
N GLU A 372 3.34 4.87 -4.33
CA GLU A 372 3.50 4.50 -2.92
C GLU A 372 2.33 4.97 -2.06
N SER A 373 1.74 4.06 -1.29
CA SER A 373 0.93 4.40 -0.11
C SER A 373 1.81 4.34 1.13
N GLY A 374 2.63 5.37 1.34
CA GLY A 374 3.65 5.33 2.39
C GLY A 374 3.15 5.69 3.78
N LYS A 375 1.93 6.22 3.87
CA LYS A 375 1.29 6.55 5.16
C LYS A 375 0.77 5.32 5.92
N ILE A 376 0.72 4.14 5.30
CA ILE A 376 0.45 2.86 5.98
C ILE A 376 1.48 2.65 7.11
N ASP A 377 2.77 2.77 6.78
CA ASP A 377 3.90 2.67 7.70
C ASP A 377 3.83 3.70 8.85
N LEU A 378 3.64 4.98 8.50
CA LEU A 378 3.57 6.05 9.50
C LEU A 378 2.39 5.83 10.47
N ALA A 379 1.24 5.38 9.97
CA ALA A 379 0.10 5.07 10.83
C ALA A 379 0.41 3.89 11.77
N HIS A 380 1.13 2.87 11.32
CA HIS A 380 1.57 1.79 12.19
C HIS A 380 2.57 2.25 13.26
N HIS A 381 3.56 3.06 12.89
CA HIS A 381 4.50 3.67 13.84
C HIS A 381 3.80 4.52 14.91
N GLU A 382 2.75 5.24 14.53
CA GLU A 382 1.92 6.04 15.43
C GLU A 382 0.90 5.22 16.23
N THR A 383 0.87 3.91 16.04
CA THR A 383 -0.10 2.97 16.63
C THR A 383 -1.57 3.21 16.23
N LYS A 384 -1.79 3.80 15.05
CA LYS A 384 -3.12 4.18 14.52
C LYS A 384 -3.63 3.19 13.48
N ALA A 385 -3.99 1.99 13.92
CA ALA A 385 -4.42 0.91 13.03
C ALA A 385 -5.53 1.33 12.05
N ARG A 386 -6.59 2.01 12.50
CA ARG A 386 -7.68 2.48 11.61
C ARG A 386 -7.16 3.28 10.41
N LYS A 387 -6.17 4.16 10.63
CA LYS A 387 -5.56 4.96 9.55
C LYS A 387 -4.72 4.09 8.63
N SER A 388 -3.93 3.16 9.17
CA SER A 388 -3.15 2.23 8.34
C SER A 388 -4.05 1.39 7.42
N LEU A 389 -5.17 0.88 7.95
CA LEU A 389 -6.13 0.11 7.14
C LEU A 389 -6.78 0.98 6.05
N ASP A 390 -7.14 2.22 6.36
CA ASP A 390 -7.71 3.15 5.37
C ASP A 390 -6.70 3.56 4.29
N GLU A 391 -5.43 3.79 4.64
CA GLU A 391 -4.34 4.02 3.66
C GLU A 391 -4.07 2.79 2.77
N THR A 392 -4.27 1.58 3.30
CA THR A 392 -4.18 0.33 2.53
C THR A 392 -5.36 0.18 1.57
N VAL A 393 -6.56 0.60 1.98
CA VAL A 393 -7.73 0.68 1.09
C VAL A 393 -7.49 1.68 -0.04
N GLN A 394 -6.91 2.85 0.26
CA GLN A 394 -6.50 3.82 -0.78
C GLN A 394 -5.49 3.24 -1.77
N LEU A 395 -4.55 2.40 -1.32
CA LEU A 395 -3.66 1.66 -2.22
C LEU A 395 -4.44 0.71 -3.14
N SER A 396 -5.39 -0.04 -2.58
CA SER A 396 -6.25 -0.95 -3.36
C SER A 396 -7.07 -0.19 -4.41
N GLU A 397 -7.60 0.98 -4.09
CA GLU A 397 -8.32 1.84 -5.05
C GLU A 397 -7.40 2.34 -6.18
N ALA A 398 -6.17 2.76 -5.85
CA ALA A 398 -5.21 3.22 -6.85
C ALA A 398 -4.76 2.09 -7.79
N VAL A 399 -4.58 0.87 -7.27
CA VAL A 399 -4.29 -0.32 -8.09
C VAL A 399 -5.48 -0.65 -9.00
N GLN A 400 -6.70 -0.61 -8.46
CA GLN A 400 -7.92 -0.83 -9.24
C GLN A 400 -8.08 0.20 -10.37
N LEU A 401 -7.71 1.45 -10.11
CA LEU A 401 -7.70 2.49 -11.14
C LEU A 401 -6.65 2.16 -12.21
N ALA A 402 -5.42 1.80 -11.84
CA ALA A 402 -4.40 1.48 -12.83
C ALA A 402 -4.78 0.29 -13.74
N THR A 403 -5.44 -0.74 -13.21
CA THR A 403 -5.93 -1.87 -14.03
C THR A 403 -7.04 -1.45 -15.01
N GLN A 404 -7.82 -0.42 -14.71
CA GLN A 404 -8.84 0.13 -15.61
C GLN A 404 -8.25 1.00 -16.73
N TYR A 405 -7.10 1.64 -16.49
CA TYR A 405 -6.45 2.56 -17.42
C TYR A 405 -5.29 1.94 -18.20
N THR A 406 -5.01 0.66 -18.02
CA THR A 406 -3.92 -0.04 -18.72
C THR A 406 -4.36 -1.40 -19.23
N SER A 407 -3.65 -1.93 -20.23
CA SER A 407 -3.90 -3.27 -20.74
C SER A 407 -2.98 -4.29 -20.08
N SER A 408 -3.54 -5.40 -19.59
CA SER A 408 -2.75 -6.53 -19.08
C SER A 408 -1.93 -7.24 -20.17
N ASP A 409 -2.19 -6.94 -21.46
CA ASP A 409 -1.41 -7.49 -22.58
C ASP A 409 0.00 -6.90 -22.65
N ASP A 410 0.18 -5.63 -22.26
CA ASP A 410 1.44 -4.89 -22.39
C ASP A 410 1.89 -4.14 -21.13
N THR A 411 1.12 -4.21 -20.04
CA THR A 411 1.45 -3.53 -18.77
C THR A 411 1.64 -4.52 -17.64
N LEU A 412 2.83 -4.50 -17.03
CA LEU A 412 3.12 -5.23 -15.80
C LEU A 412 2.75 -4.35 -14.61
N ILE A 413 1.78 -4.78 -13.81
CA ILE A 413 1.47 -4.16 -12.51
C ILE A 413 1.97 -5.09 -11.41
N LEU A 414 2.77 -4.56 -10.50
CA LEU A 414 3.27 -5.27 -9.32
C LEU A 414 2.83 -4.52 -8.07
N VAL A 415 2.39 -5.26 -7.06
CA VAL A 415 2.07 -4.72 -5.73
C VAL A 415 2.91 -5.47 -4.70
N THR A 416 3.59 -4.74 -3.83
CA THR A 416 4.36 -5.35 -2.74
C THR A 416 4.49 -4.42 -1.54
N ALA A 417 5.18 -4.90 -0.50
CA ALA A 417 5.57 -4.14 0.68
C ALA A 417 7.10 -4.18 0.80
N ASP A 418 7.67 -3.15 1.40
CA ASP A 418 9.11 -3.02 1.59
C ASP A 418 9.58 -3.76 2.87
N HIS A 419 8.76 -3.70 3.92
CA HIS A 419 8.87 -4.49 5.15
C HIS A 419 7.48 -4.69 5.81
N ALA A 420 7.48 -5.40 6.94
CA ALA A 420 6.29 -5.60 7.76
C ALA A 420 6.27 -4.62 8.94
N HIS A 421 5.16 -4.62 9.68
CA HIS A 421 5.02 -4.06 11.03
C HIS A 421 4.68 -5.16 12.03
N THR A 422 4.79 -4.86 13.32
CA THR A 422 4.44 -5.79 14.41
C THR A 422 2.92 -5.85 14.67
N MET A 423 2.10 -5.56 13.66
CA MET A 423 0.65 -5.66 13.75
C MET A 423 0.25 -7.13 13.86
N SER A 424 -0.64 -7.44 14.80
CA SER A 424 -1.25 -8.76 14.93
C SER A 424 -2.77 -8.65 15.03
N MET A 425 -3.48 -9.60 14.42
CA MET A 425 -4.91 -9.80 14.65
C MET A 425 -5.09 -10.91 15.68
N ALA A 426 -5.63 -10.56 16.85
CA ALA A 426 -5.91 -11.52 17.92
C ALA A 426 -7.30 -12.16 17.75
N GLY A 427 -7.48 -13.34 18.35
CA GLY A 427 -8.73 -14.09 18.33
C GLY A 427 -9.50 -14.07 19.66
N TYR A 428 -10.74 -14.55 19.69
CA TYR A 428 -11.50 -15.13 18.57
C TYR A 428 -12.84 -14.41 18.33
N SER A 429 -12.77 -13.25 17.66
CA SER A 429 -13.96 -12.48 17.26
C SER A 429 -14.87 -13.29 16.31
N LYS A 430 -16.19 -13.07 16.41
CA LYS A 430 -17.17 -13.64 15.47
C LYS A 430 -16.98 -13.06 14.07
N ARG A 431 -17.38 -13.82 13.04
CA ARG A 431 -17.42 -13.33 11.65
C ARG A 431 -18.27 -12.06 11.54
N GLY A 432 -17.82 -11.08 10.77
CA GLY A 432 -18.52 -9.80 10.61
C GLY A 432 -18.35 -8.83 11.79
N HIS A 433 -17.58 -9.18 12.82
CA HIS A 433 -17.27 -8.26 13.90
C HIS A 433 -16.33 -7.16 13.41
N ASP A 434 -16.54 -5.91 13.85
CA ASP A 434 -15.66 -4.78 13.51
C ASP A 434 -14.20 -5.17 13.76
N ILE A 435 -13.37 -5.14 12.72
CA ILE A 435 -11.96 -5.52 12.78
C ILE A 435 -11.16 -4.63 13.75
N LEU A 436 -11.65 -3.43 14.03
CA LEU A 436 -11.09 -2.49 15.00
C LEU A 436 -11.80 -2.57 16.36
N GLY A 437 -12.77 -3.47 16.49
CA GLY A 437 -13.51 -3.76 17.71
C GLY A 437 -12.70 -4.55 18.74
N VAL A 438 -13.27 -4.65 19.94
CA VAL A 438 -12.72 -5.47 21.02
C VAL A 438 -13.16 -6.90 20.81
N SER A 439 -12.21 -7.83 20.78
CA SER A 439 -12.54 -9.27 20.69
C SER A 439 -13.39 -9.69 21.88
N GLY A 440 -14.60 -10.17 21.62
CA GLY A 440 -15.45 -10.76 22.66
C GLY A 440 -14.89 -12.10 23.16
N SER A 441 -15.36 -12.53 24.33
CA SER A 441 -15.07 -13.87 24.86
C SER A 441 -15.70 -14.94 23.96
N SER A 442 -14.90 -15.53 23.07
CA SER A 442 -15.18 -16.85 22.53
C SER A 442 -14.92 -17.88 23.62
N HIS A 443 -15.97 -18.54 24.10
CA HIS A 443 -15.88 -19.56 25.13
C HIS A 443 -14.94 -20.70 24.71
N ASP A 444 -13.77 -20.76 25.33
CA ASP A 444 -12.91 -21.95 25.34
C ASP A 444 -13.21 -22.89 26.51
N LYS A 445 -14.35 -22.69 27.20
CA LYS A 445 -14.77 -23.57 28.30
C LYS A 445 -16.25 -23.89 28.19
N GLY A 446 -16.51 -25.18 27.96
CA GLY A 446 -17.77 -25.81 28.29
C GLY A 446 -18.11 -25.56 29.77
N ASN A 447 -19.38 -25.25 29.98
CA ASN A 447 -20.17 -25.15 31.21
C ASN A 447 -19.52 -24.74 32.55
N ASP A 448 -20.27 -23.86 33.22
CA ASP A 448 -20.25 -23.53 34.65
C ASP A 448 -19.26 -22.50 35.19
N SER A 449 -19.85 -21.31 35.41
CA SER A 449 -19.77 -20.51 36.63
C SER A 449 -18.52 -19.64 36.87
N VAL A 450 -18.81 -18.34 36.93
CA VAL A 450 -18.00 -17.23 37.48
C VAL A 450 -16.69 -16.95 36.74
N VAL A 451 -16.75 -16.03 35.77
CA VAL A 451 -15.54 -15.39 35.22
C VAL A 451 -15.71 -13.88 35.28
N ARG A 452 -14.86 -13.25 36.10
CA ARG A 452 -14.66 -11.80 36.18
C ARG A 452 -14.33 -11.24 34.80
N GLU A 453 -14.84 -10.07 34.48
CA GLU A 453 -14.46 -9.30 33.29
C GLU A 453 -12.94 -9.10 33.26
N TRP A 454 -12.27 -9.75 32.31
CA TRP A 454 -10.90 -9.42 31.94
C TRP A 454 -10.96 -8.81 30.53
N PRO A 455 -10.80 -7.49 30.39
CA PRO A 455 -10.85 -6.84 29.10
C PRO A 455 -9.54 -7.11 28.36
N TRP A 456 -9.53 -8.14 27.52
CA TRP A 456 -8.52 -8.23 26.46
C TRP A 456 -8.89 -7.18 25.41
N ARG A 457 -8.21 -6.02 25.43
CA ARG A 457 -8.15 -5.20 24.21
C ARG A 457 -7.57 -6.09 23.12
N SER A 458 -8.14 -6.03 21.93
CA SER A 458 -7.46 -6.43 20.70
C SER A 458 -6.17 -5.61 20.62
N SER A 459 -5.10 -6.14 21.21
CA SER A 459 -3.81 -5.51 21.21
C SER A 459 -3.26 -5.65 19.81
N LEU A 460 -3.47 -4.63 18.98
CA LEU A 460 -2.89 -4.51 17.65
C LEU A 460 -1.36 -4.26 17.70
N PHE A 461 -0.75 -4.31 18.90
CA PHE A 461 0.68 -4.16 19.13
C PHE A 461 1.18 -5.31 20.01
N GLY A 462 2.17 -6.06 19.52
CA GLY A 462 2.88 -7.07 20.29
C GLY A 462 3.90 -6.44 21.22
N GLY A 463 3.57 -6.35 22.51
CA GLY A 463 4.53 -6.15 23.60
C GLY A 463 4.65 -7.43 24.42
N SER A 464 5.82 -8.05 24.44
CA SER A 464 6.12 -9.25 25.23
C SER A 464 6.13 -8.92 26.73
N ALA A 465 5.36 -9.68 27.52
CA ALA A 465 5.65 -9.89 28.94
C ALA A 465 5.14 -11.29 29.34
N THR A 466 6.01 -12.29 29.21
CA THR A 466 5.86 -13.56 29.91
C THR A 466 6.41 -13.39 31.32
N GLU A 467 5.55 -13.36 32.34
CA GLU A 467 5.97 -13.53 33.72
C GLU A 467 5.04 -14.53 34.42
N HIS A 468 5.56 -15.75 34.58
CA HIS A 468 4.92 -16.81 35.34
C HIS A 468 5.00 -16.49 36.84
N HIS A 469 3.87 -16.29 37.52
CA HIS A 469 3.81 -16.38 38.98
C HIS A 469 2.70 -17.33 39.44
N ARG A 470 3.12 -18.50 39.94
CA ARG A 470 2.34 -19.40 40.78
C ARG A 470 2.05 -18.69 42.11
N ARG A 471 0.79 -18.62 42.55
CA ARG A 471 0.44 -18.34 43.95
C ARG A 471 -0.21 -19.58 44.55
N ASN A 472 0.47 -20.21 45.51
CA ASN A 472 -0.18 -21.03 46.52
C ASN A 472 -0.64 -20.11 47.66
N ALA A 473 -1.87 -20.33 48.09
CA ALA A 473 -2.44 -19.73 49.30
C ALA A 473 -1.98 -20.53 50.52
N ASP A 474 -1.56 -19.85 51.59
CA ASP A 474 -2.00 -20.18 52.95
C ASP A 474 -1.59 -19.11 54.00
N GLN A 475 -2.62 -18.67 54.72
CA GLN A 475 -2.73 -18.34 56.16
C GLN A 475 -1.81 -17.33 56.91
N GLN A 476 -2.52 -16.32 57.45
CA GLN A 476 -2.49 -15.75 58.82
C GLN A 476 -1.58 -14.58 59.25
N ARG A 477 -2.28 -13.47 59.58
CA ARG A 477 -2.14 -12.47 60.68
C ARG A 477 -0.89 -11.56 60.82
N LEU A 478 -1.15 -10.24 60.60
CA LEU A 478 -0.66 -8.94 61.17
C LEU A 478 0.46 -8.93 62.27
N PRO A 479 1.23 -7.82 62.51
CA PRO A 479 0.92 -6.39 62.21
C PRO A 479 2.10 -5.51 61.68
N VAL A 480 1.79 -4.22 61.50
CA VAL A 480 2.57 -3.09 60.95
C VAL A 480 3.72 -2.61 61.85
N SER A 481 4.91 -2.32 61.27
CA SER A 481 5.82 -1.23 61.73
C SER A 481 6.93 -0.89 60.70
N GLU A 482 7.03 0.39 60.37
CA GLU A 482 8.22 1.24 60.14
C GLU A 482 9.27 0.94 59.03
N THR A 483 9.38 1.94 58.13
CA THR A 483 10.59 2.55 57.53
C THR A 483 11.65 1.70 56.82
N SER A 484 11.88 1.98 55.53
CA SER A 484 13.16 2.57 55.06
C SER A 484 13.14 2.80 53.55
N SER A 485 13.57 4.01 53.19
CA SER A 485 13.93 4.49 51.87
C SER A 485 15.17 3.79 51.31
N PHE A 486 15.19 3.46 50.03
CA PHE A 486 16.44 3.26 49.29
C PHE A 486 16.37 3.87 47.88
N GLU A 487 17.28 4.82 47.65
CA GLU A 487 17.60 5.45 46.37
C GLU A 487 18.18 4.43 45.38
N VAL A 488 17.87 4.61 44.09
CA VAL A 488 18.62 3.98 42.98
C VAL A 488 19.46 5.07 42.33
N ARG A 489 20.78 4.98 42.51
CA ARG A 489 21.78 5.77 41.78
C ARG A 489 22.17 5.06 40.48
N ASP A 490 22.28 5.88 39.44
CA ASP A 490 22.93 5.60 38.16
C ASP A 490 24.37 5.12 38.30
N THR A 491 24.75 4.20 37.41
CA THR A 491 26.01 4.10 36.62
C THR A 491 25.93 2.73 35.93
N TRP A 492 26.19 2.60 34.63
CA TRP A 492 27.53 2.45 34.06
C TRP A 492 27.54 2.79 32.56
N GLY A 493 28.55 3.54 32.13
CA GLY A 493 28.99 3.62 30.74
C GLY A 493 30.27 2.83 30.52
N ARG A 494 30.48 2.40 29.27
CA ARG A 494 31.66 2.67 28.43
C ARG A 494 31.41 2.18 27.01
#